data_AF-A0A1F9DM79-F1
#
_entry.id   AF-A0A1F9DM79-F1
#
_cell.length_a   1.000
_cell.length_b   1.000
_cell.length_c   1.000
_cell.angle_alpha   90.00
_cell.angle_beta   90.00
_cell.angle_gamma   90.00
#
_symmetry.space_group_name_H-M   'P 1'
#
loop_
_entity.id
_entity.type
_entity.pdbx_description
1 polymer ?
#
loop_
_entity_poly.entity_id
_entity_poly.type
_entity_poly.pdbx_seq_one_letter_code
_entity_poly.pdbx_strand_id
1 'polypeptide(L)'
;MKRMVRNIFKHLRTKIFAGILVVLPLGITFLVLKFVFNTLDNILGPIMPHITIYPFNHKFSVPGLGIIGFFALLYLIGVIATNVLGHKLVSWGDYLFKTIPVVKNIYTASKQLTDAFSASRKGSFRQAVFVEFPQEGNFVLGFLTNELTDLDRQP
;
A
#
# COMPACT_ATOMS: atom_id res chain seq x y z
N MET A 1 13.49 10.45 -44.26
CA MET A 1 14.36 9.92 -43.17
C MET A 1 13.90 10.26 -41.74
N LYS A 2 13.64 11.53 -41.37
CA LYS A 2 13.26 11.94 -39.99
C LYS A 2 12.02 11.25 -39.38
N ARG A 3 11.07 10.77 -40.20
CA ARG A 3 9.87 10.04 -39.72
C ARG A 3 10.20 8.62 -39.25
N MET A 4 11.15 7.94 -39.90
CA MET A 4 11.50 6.54 -39.61
C MET A 4 12.23 6.42 -38.26
N VAL A 5 13.23 7.29 -38.02
CA VAL A 5 13.97 7.36 -36.75
C VAL A 5 13.03 7.63 -35.56
N ARG A 6 12.04 8.51 -35.74
CA ARG A 6 11.06 8.84 -34.69
C ARG A 6 10.18 7.65 -34.33
N ASN A 7 9.80 6.83 -35.31
CA ASN A 7 8.96 5.66 -35.09
C ASN A 7 9.75 4.53 -34.39
N ILE A 8 11.01 4.33 -34.78
CA ILE A 8 11.91 3.38 -34.11
C ILE A 8 12.15 3.81 -32.66
N PHE A 9 12.42 5.09 -32.42
CA PHE A 9 12.60 5.62 -31.07
C PHE A 9 11.34 5.48 -30.21
N LYS A 10 10.15 5.75 -30.77
CA LYS A 10 8.88 5.52 -30.09
C LYS A 10 8.70 4.05 -29.74
N HIS A 11 8.96 3.14 -30.67
CA HIS A 11 8.83 1.71 -30.45
C HIS A 11 9.78 1.22 -29.34
N LEU A 12 11.06 1.59 -29.41
CA LEU A 12 12.07 1.22 -28.43
C LEU A 12 11.71 1.77 -27.04
N ARG A 13 11.31 3.05 -26.97
CA ARG A 13 10.81 3.68 -25.75
C ARG A 13 9.68 2.86 -25.15
N THR A 14 8.61 2.60 -25.90
CA THR A 14 7.45 1.85 -25.40
C THR A 14 7.84 0.46 -24.90
N LYS A 15 8.73 -0.26 -25.58
CA LYS A 15 9.18 -1.59 -25.17
C LYS A 15 10.05 -1.56 -23.90
N ILE A 16 10.98 -0.62 -23.78
CA ILE A 16 11.79 -0.44 -22.57
C ILE A 16 10.91 -0.07 -21.38
N PHE A 17 9.98 0.89 -21.54
CA PHE A 17 9.05 1.26 -20.47
C PHE A 17 8.18 0.07 -20.04
N ALA A 18 7.68 -0.74 -20.97
CA ALA A 18 6.94 -1.95 -20.65
C ALA A 18 7.80 -2.96 -19.86
N GLY A 19 9.05 -3.20 -20.28
CA GLY A 19 9.98 -4.07 -19.57
C GLY A 19 10.28 -3.59 -18.15
N ILE A 20 10.55 -2.29 -17.98
CA ILE A 20 10.74 -1.69 -16.65
C ILE A 20 9.50 -1.90 -15.80
N LEU A 21 8.30 -1.64 -16.33
CA LEU A 21 7.05 -1.76 -15.59
C LEU A 21 6.81 -3.18 -15.06
N VAL A 22 7.24 -4.21 -15.80
CA VAL A 22 7.12 -5.62 -15.39
C VAL A 22 8.14 -6.00 -14.32
N VAL A 23 9.38 -5.51 -14.41
CA VAL A 23 10.45 -5.85 -13.47
C VAL A 23 10.39 -5.01 -12.19
N LEU A 24 9.87 -3.79 -12.27
CA LEU A 24 9.83 -2.83 -11.16
C LEU A 24 9.18 -3.41 -9.88
N PRO A 25 8.01 -4.08 -9.93
CA PRO A 25 7.39 -4.66 -8.72
C PRO A 25 8.31 -5.70 -8.06
N LEU A 26 8.92 -6.58 -8.85
CA LEU A 26 9.85 -7.60 -8.35
C LEU A 26 11.10 -6.95 -7.74
N GLY A 27 11.68 -5.95 -8.42
CA GLY A 27 12.82 -5.21 -7.91
C GLY A 27 12.52 -4.52 -6.58
N ILE A 28 11.36 -3.88 -6.46
CA ILE A 28 10.90 -3.24 -5.22
C ILE A 28 10.76 -4.29 -4.11
N THR A 29 10.12 -5.43 -4.37
CA THR A 29 9.99 -6.49 -3.35
C THR A 29 11.35 -6.97 -2.85
N PHE A 30 12.29 -7.24 -3.76
CA PHE A 30 13.65 -7.66 -3.39
C PHE A 30 14.38 -6.59 -2.56
N LEU A 31 14.28 -5.32 -2.95
CA LEU A 31 14.88 -4.20 -2.22
C LEU A 31 14.31 -4.10 -0.80
N VAL A 32 12.99 -4.19 -0.65
CA VAL A 32 12.31 -4.14 0.66
C VAL A 32 12.73 -5.33 1.52
N LEU A 33 12.72 -6.55 0.98
CA LEU A 33 13.15 -7.74 1.71
C LEU A 33 14.60 -7.61 2.19
N LYS A 34 15.51 -7.20 1.30
CA LYS A 34 16.91 -6.97 1.65
C LYS A 34 17.05 -5.92 2.74
N PHE A 35 16.32 -4.80 2.64
CA PHE A 35 16.34 -3.75 3.66
C PHE A 35 15.87 -4.28 5.02
N VAL A 36 14.77 -5.02 5.05
CA VAL A 36 14.22 -5.54 6.31
C VAL A 36 15.15 -6.59 6.91
N PHE A 37 15.63 -7.57 6.14
CA PHE A 37 16.55 -8.59 6.65
C PHE A 37 17.86 -7.98 7.15
N ASN A 38 18.46 -7.05 6.40
CA ASN A 38 19.66 -6.37 6.88
C ASN A 38 19.41 -5.60 8.19
N THR A 39 18.25 -4.96 8.32
CA THR A 39 17.89 -4.25 9.56
C THR A 39 17.70 -5.21 10.72
N LEU A 40 17.00 -6.32 10.51
CA LEU A 40 16.81 -7.36 11.51
C LEU A 40 18.15 -8.00 11.91
N ASP A 41 19.02 -8.32 10.95
CA ASP A 41 20.36 -8.87 11.21
C ASP A 41 21.23 -7.90 12.02
N ASN A 42 21.12 -6.59 11.78
CA ASN A 42 21.84 -5.57 12.55
C ASN A 42 21.31 -5.44 13.99
N ILE A 43 20.00 -5.58 14.20
CA ILE A 43 19.37 -5.50 15.53
C ILE A 43 19.60 -6.79 16.32
N LEU A 44 19.43 -7.95 15.68
CA LEU A 44 19.47 -9.28 16.30
C LEU A 44 20.88 -9.86 16.35
N GLY A 45 21.77 -9.49 15.43
CA GLY A 45 23.14 -9.98 15.35
C GLY A 45 23.96 -9.81 16.64
N PRO A 46 23.91 -8.66 17.34
CA PRO A 46 24.57 -8.48 18.62
C PRO A 46 24.03 -9.38 19.75
N ILE A 47 22.79 -9.87 19.62
CA ILE A 47 22.08 -10.66 20.63
C ILE A 47 22.35 -12.17 20.44
N MET A 48 23.05 -12.57 19.36
CA MET A 48 23.11 -13.96 18.92
C MET A 48 24.56 -14.41 18.64
N PRO A 49 25.31 -14.88 19.66
CA PRO A 49 26.75 -15.09 19.48
C PRO A 49 27.17 -16.37 18.73
N HIS A 50 26.34 -17.42 18.55
CA HIS A 50 26.89 -18.75 18.20
C HIS A 50 26.04 -19.68 17.32
N ILE A 51 25.58 -19.27 16.13
CA ILE A 51 25.02 -20.22 15.14
C ILE A 51 25.39 -19.84 13.69
N THR A 52 26.58 -19.28 13.49
CA THR A 52 27.06 -18.93 12.14
C THR A 52 27.90 -20.08 11.60
N ILE A 53 27.31 -20.95 10.77
CA ILE A 53 28.07 -21.91 9.98
C ILE A 53 28.59 -21.14 8.75
N TYR A 54 29.88 -21.22 8.48
CA TYR A 54 30.55 -20.58 7.35
C TYR A 54 30.79 -21.59 6.21
N PRO A 55 29.85 -21.81 5.28
CA PRO A 55 30.21 -22.27 3.95
C PRO A 55 30.20 -21.06 3.01
N PHE A 56 31.23 -20.92 2.17
CA PHE A 56 31.31 -19.94 1.06
C PHE A 56 31.23 -18.44 1.44
N ASN A 57 31.91 -17.99 2.51
CA ASN A 57 32.03 -16.56 2.85
C ASN A 57 30.70 -15.77 2.98
N HIS A 58 29.58 -16.47 3.15
CA HIS A 58 28.28 -15.87 3.40
C HIS A 58 27.81 -16.24 4.81
N LYS A 59 27.46 -15.23 5.61
CA LYS A 59 26.88 -15.41 6.95
C LYS A 59 25.54 -16.12 6.79
N PHE A 60 25.49 -17.41 7.06
CA PHE A 60 24.23 -18.13 7.25
C PHE A 60 23.78 -17.94 8.70
N SER A 61 22.86 -16.99 8.91
CA SER A 61 22.06 -16.91 10.13
C SER A 61 21.08 -18.10 10.19
N VAL A 62 20.68 -18.48 11.40
CA VAL A 62 19.68 -19.52 11.69
C VAL A 62 18.50 -19.44 10.70
N PRO A 63 18.25 -20.49 9.90
CA PRO A 63 17.13 -20.48 8.96
C PRO A 63 15.81 -20.36 9.74
N GLY A 64 15.08 -19.25 9.52
CA GLY A 64 13.76 -19.00 10.13
C GLY A 64 13.69 -17.80 11.08
N LEU A 65 14.80 -17.35 11.68
CA LEU A 65 14.75 -16.26 12.66
C LEU A 65 14.45 -14.90 12.02
N GLY A 66 14.98 -14.66 10.80
CA GLY A 66 14.64 -13.47 10.02
C GLY A 66 13.16 -13.43 9.65
N ILE A 67 12.52 -14.59 9.43
CA ILE A 67 11.08 -14.67 9.15
C ILE A 67 10.27 -14.31 10.39
N ILE A 68 10.63 -14.85 11.56
CA ILE A 68 9.99 -14.51 12.84
C ILE A 68 10.16 -13.02 13.13
N GLY A 69 11.37 -12.49 12.97
CA GLY A 69 11.66 -11.06 13.13
C GLY A 69 10.86 -10.18 12.16
N PHE A 70 10.68 -10.62 10.92
CA PHE A 70 9.84 -9.94 9.93
C PHE A 70 8.39 -9.86 10.38
N PHE A 71 7.78 -10.98 10.79
CA PHE A 71 6.41 -10.98 11.30
C PHE A 71 6.25 -10.16 12.59
N ALA A 72 7.21 -10.25 13.51
CA ALA A 72 7.22 -9.44 14.72
C ALA A 72 7.30 -7.94 14.41
N LEU A 73 8.14 -7.55 13.45
CA LEU A 73 8.26 -6.17 12.98
C LEU A 73 6.94 -5.69 12.36
N LEU A 74 6.32 -6.49 11.48
CA LEU A 74 5.02 -6.15 10.90
C LEU A 74 3.94 -6.00 11.97
N TYR A 75 3.90 -6.89 12.95
CA TYR A 75 2.97 -6.81 14.08
C TYR A 75 3.17 -5.51 14.87
N LEU A 76 4.41 -5.16 15.21
CA LEU A 76 4.73 -3.97 15.97
C LEU A 76 4.36 -2.69 15.22
N ILE A 77 4.65 -2.62 13.91
CA ILE A 77 4.20 -1.53 13.03
C ILE A 77 2.67 -1.44 13.03
N GLY A 78 1.97 -2.58 12.94
CA GLY A 78 0.51 -2.65 12.98
C GLY A 78 -0.07 -2.09 14.28
N VAL A 79 0.43 -2.54 15.43
CA VAL A 79 0.01 -2.08 16.77
C VAL A 79 0.22 -0.58 16.91
N ILE A 80 1.38 -0.06 16.48
CA ILE A 80 1.64 1.38 16.50
C ILE A 80 0.62 2.08 15.62
N ALA A 81 0.44 1.66 14.37
CA ALA A 81 -0.45 2.29 13.41
C ALA A 81 -1.93 2.33 13.85
N THR A 82 -2.40 1.31 14.59
CA THR A 82 -3.78 1.25 15.09
C THR A 82 -4.04 2.11 16.33
N ASN A 83 -3.00 2.54 17.04
CA ASN A 83 -3.15 3.37 18.23
C ASN A 83 -3.36 4.86 17.88
N VAL A 84 -3.91 5.63 18.81
CA VAL A 84 -4.15 7.09 18.63
C VAL A 84 -2.86 7.84 18.29
N LEU A 85 -1.75 7.48 18.94
CA LEU A 85 -0.42 8.03 18.62
C LEU A 85 0.04 7.65 17.21
N GLY A 86 -0.27 6.42 16.77
CA GLY A 86 0.01 5.95 15.42
C GLY A 86 -0.67 6.77 14.34
N HIS A 87 -1.95 7.08 14.51
CA HIS A 87 -2.69 7.91 13.56
C HIS A 87 -2.02 9.28 13.36
N LYS A 88 -1.50 9.88 14.44
CA LYS A 88 -0.77 11.15 14.38
C LYS A 88 0.62 11.01 13.73
N LEU A 89 1.34 9.91 13.99
CA LEU A 89 2.63 9.64 13.36
C LEU A 89 2.48 9.36 11.86
N VAL A 90 1.47 8.59 11.47
CA VAL A 90 1.16 8.28 10.07
C VAL A 90 0.76 9.56 9.32
N SER A 91 -0.09 10.42 9.91
CA SER A 91 -0.47 11.68 9.27
C SER A 91 0.70 12.66 9.11
N TRP A 92 1.61 12.69 10.07
CA TRP A 92 2.86 13.46 9.96
C TRP A 92 3.78 12.91 8.87
N GLY A 93 3.94 11.59 8.80
CA GLY A 93 4.70 10.92 7.73
C GLY A 93 4.11 11.20 6.35
N ASP A 94 2.78 11.11 6.20
CA ASP A 94 2.04 11.48 4.99
C ASP A 94 2.40 12.90 4.53
N TYR A 95 2.42 13.86 5.45
CA TYR A 95 2.78 15.25 5.15
C TYR A 95 4.24 15.38 4.69
N LEU A 96 5.16 14.70 5.37
CA LEU A 96 6.59 14.70 5.03
C LEU A 96 6.82 14.21 3.59
N PHE A 97 6.26 13.05 3.25
CA PHE A 97 6.42 12.47 1.91
C PHE A 97 5.73 13.28 0.82
N LYS A 98 4.60 13.93 1.13
CA LYS A 98 3.89 14.82 0.18
C LYS A 98 4.61 16.13 -0.07
N THR A 99 5.54 16.53 0.80
CA THR A 99 6.30 17.78 0.67
C THR A 99 7.52 17.62 -0.23
N ILE A 100 8.12 16.42 -0.29
CA ILE A 100 9.33 16.17 -1.08
C ILE A 100 8.95 15.92 -2.56
N PRO A 101 9.32 16.83 -3.50
CA PRO A 101 8.78 16.83 -4.88
C PRO A 101 9.04 15.54 -5.67
N VAL A 102 10.18 14.89 -5.43
CA VAL A 102 10.60 13.69 -6.18
C VAL A 102 9.81 12.45 -5.75
N VAL A 103 9.54 12.29 -4.45
CA VAL A 103 8.88 11.09 -3.91
C VAL A 103 7.37 11.24 -3.77
N LYS A 104 6.86 12.49 -3.75
CA LYS A 104 5.43 12.79 -3.61
C LYS A 104 4.55 12.00 -4.56
N ASN A 105 4.91 11.95 -5.84
CA ASN A 105 4.10 11.30 -6.87
C ASN A 105 4.02 9.77 -6.66
N ILE A 106 5.15 9.15 -6.30
CA ILE A 106 5.24 7.71 -6.04
C ILE A 106 4.46 7.38 -4.77
N TYR A 107 4.67 8.15 -3.69
CA TYR A 107 3.96 7.96 -2.42
C TYR A 107 2.45 8.08 -2.57
N THR A 108 1.99 9.15 -3.23
CA THR A 108 0.56 9.43 -3.40
C THR A 108 -0.13 8.36 -4.24
N ALA A 109 0.50 7.89 -5.32
CA ALA A 109 -0.03 6.80 -6.13
C ALA A 109 -0.16 5.50 -5.32
N SER A 110 0.90 5.11 -4.59
CA SER A 110 0.86 3.92 -3.72
C SER A 110 -0.18 4.04 -2.61
N LYS A 111 -0.28 5.22 -1.97
CA LYS A 111 -1.26 5.48 -0.91
C LYS A 111 -2.70 5.38 -1.41
N GLN A 112 -2.99 5.93 -2.60
CA GLN A 112 -4.31 5.82 -3.24
C GLN A 112 -4.71 4.36 -3.52
N LEU A 113 -3.77 3.54 -4.00
CA LEU A 113 -4.02 2.11 -4.21
C LEU A 113 -4.37 1.44 -2.88
N THR A 114 -3.53 1.63 -1.86
CA THR A 114 -3.77 1.05 -0.53
C THR A 114 -5.10 1.53 0.08
N ASP A 115 -5.43 2.81 -0.04
CA ASP A 115 -6.69 3.37 0.47
C ASP A 115 -7.92 2.85 -0.31
N ALA A 116 -7.77 2.52 -1.60
CA ALA A 116 -8.82 1.90 -2.40
C ALA A 116 -9.08 0.43 -1.99
N PHE A 117 -8.03 -0.30 -1.60
CA PHE A 117 -8.14 -1.69 -1.12
C PHE A 117 -8.48 -1.80 0.36
N SER A 118 -8.12 -0.81 1.17
CA SER A 118 -8.55 -0.70 2.56
C SER A 118 -10.05 -0.40 2.57
N ALA A 119 -10.87 -1.36 2.98
CA ALA A 119 -12.33 -1.33 2.94
C ALA A 119 -12.98 -0.29 3.90
N SER A 120 -12.46 0.93 3.95
CA SER A 120 -12.98 2.06 4.72
C SER A 120 -14.17 2.75 4.04
N ARG A 121 -14.83 2.12 3.06
CA ARG A 121 -16.24 2.38 2.74
C ARG A 121 -17.13 1.72 3.81
N LYS A 122 -17.04 2.20 5.05
CA LYS A 122 -17.93 1.80 6.15
C LYS A 122 -19.25 2.59 6.21
N GLY A 123 -19.53 3.48 5.26
CA GLY A 123 -20.84 4.12 5.14
C GLY A 123 -21.10 4.59 3.70
N SER A 124 -22.36 4.58 3.28
CA SER A 124 -22.91 5.23 2.06
C SER A 124 -23.19 4.38 0.80
N PHE A 125 -22.81 3.09 0.71
CA PHE A 125 -23.11 2.30 -0.52
C PHE A 125 -23.52 0.84 -0.28
N ARG A 126 -24.16 0.52 0.85
CA ARG A 126 -24.51 -0.88 1.18
C ARG A 126 -25.95 -1.27 0.88
N GLN A 127 -26.82 -0.31 0.59
CA GLN A 127 -28.23 -0.58 0.39
C GLN A 127 -28.71 0.01 -0.93
N ALA A 128 -29.12 -0.87 -1.84
CA ALA A 128 -29.92 -0.48 -2.99
C ALA A 128 -31.37 -0.34 -2.52
N VAL A 129 -32.01 0.77 -2.89
CA VAL A 129 -33.40 1.07 -2.56
C VAL A 129 -34.19 1.27 -3.86
N PHE A 130 -35.45 0.88 -3.85
CA PHE A 130 -36.38 1.25 -4.91
C PHE A 130 -37.01 2.59 -4.54
N VAL A 131 -36.93 3.57 -5.44
CA VAL A 131 -37.52 4.89 -5.27
C VAL A 131 -38.54 5.12 -6.37
N GLU A 132 -39.72 5.61 -6.01
CA GLU A 132 -40.73 5.99 -7.00
C GLU A 132 -40.31 7.28 -7.71
N PHE A 133 -40.13 7.21 -9.03
CA PHE A 133 -39.79 8.36 -9.88
C PHE A 133 -40.04 8.02 -11.37
N PRO A 134 -40.54 8.96 -12.19
CA PRO A 134 -41.03 10.30 -11.87
C PRO A 134 -42.51 10.35 -11.46
N GLN A 135 -43.26 9.24 -11.61
CA GLN A 135 -44.69 9.14 -11.29
C GLN A 135 -44.95 7.92 -10.40
N GLU A 136 -46.04 7.97 -9.63
CA GLU A 136 -46.49 6.87 -8.76
C GLU A 136 -46.60 5.56 -9.55
N GLY A 137 -46.07 4.48 -8.95
CA GLY A 137 -46.03 3.15 -9.57
C GLY A 137 -44.83 2.87 -10.49
N ASN A 138 -43.96 3.85 -10.75
CA ASN A 138 -42.70 3.65 -11.48
C ASN A 138 -41.50 3.65 -10.52
N PHE A 139 -40.78 2.53 -10.44
CA PHE A 139 -39.64 2.38 -9.55
C PHE A 139 -38.29 2.45 -10.28
N VAL A 140 -37.35 3.19 -9.71
CA VAL A 140 -35.95 3.23 -10.14
C VAL A 140 -35.04 2.73 -9.03
N LEU A 141 -33.91 2.13 -9.41
CA LEU A 141 -32.89 1.68 -8.47
C LEU A 141 -32.04 2.88 -8.00
N GLY A 142 -32.01 3.12 -6.70
CA GLY A 142 -31.15 4.12 -6.05
C GLY A 142 -30.16 3.49 -5.07
N PHE A 143 -29.09 4.20 -4.74
CA PHE A 143 -28.16 3.81 -3.67
C PHE A 143 -28.37 4.74 -2.46
N LEU A 144 -28.58 4.16 -1.28
CA LEU A 144 -28.74 4.89 -0.04
C LEU A 144 -27.40 5.51 0.38
N THR A 145 -27.28 6.83 0.21
CA THR A 145 -26.04 7.56 0.50
C THR A 145 -25.96 8.08 1.94
N ASN A 146 -27.10 8.35 2.58
CA ASN A 146 -27.16 8.84 3.96
C ASN A 146 -28.53 8.56 4.60
N GLU A 147 -28.58 8.45 5.93
CA GLU A 147 -29.82 8.35 6.70
C GLU A 147 -29.95 9.60 7.58
N LEU A 148 -31.10 10.28 7.47
CA LEU A 148 -31.44 11.40 8.34
C LEU A 148 -32.58 10.94 9.25
N THR A 149 -32.37 11.02 10.57
CA THR A 149 -33.44 10.80 11.56
C THR A 149 -34.13 12.13 11.81
N ASP A 150 -35.39 12.23 11.40
CA ASP A 150 -36.23 13.39 11.65
C ASP A 150 -36.67 13.39 13.13
N LEU A 151 -36.19 14.35 13.91
CA LEU A 151 -36.43 14.43 15.37
C LEU A 151 -37.81 15.02 15.71
N ASP A 152 -38.52 15.60 14.73
CA ASP A 152 -39.83 16.25 14.93
C ASP A 152 -41.03 15.31 14.73
N ARG A 153 -40.78 14.07 14.30
CA ARG A 153 -41.81 13.02 14.22
C ARG A 153 -41.40 11.82 15.08
N GLN A 154 -41.66 11.90 16.38
CA GLN A 154 -41.87 10.69 17.17
C GLN A 154 -43.37 10.31 17.13
N PRO A 155 -43.71 9.02 17.02
CA PRO A 155 -45.09 8.54 17.11
C PRO A 155 -45.68 8.74 18.51
#